data_AF-A0A530RGD6-F1
#
_entry.id   AF-A0A530RGD6-F1
#
_cell.length_a   1.000
_cell.length_b   1.000
_cell.length_c   1.000
_cell.angle_alpha   90.00
_cell.angle_beta   90.00
_cell.angle_gamma   90.00
#
_symmetry.space_group_name_H-M   'P 1'
#
loop_
_entity.id
_entity.type
_entity.pdbx_description
1 polymer ?
#
loop_
_entity_poly.entity_id
_entity_poly.type
_entity_poly.pdbx_seq_one_letter_code
_entity_poly.pdbx_strand_id
1 'polypeptide(L)'
;MNDMTLLRDRLSTGSEDGPLNVSRRGFLGGAAALVLSVTVPVGRARAQAAAAVAPGTRVNAFLEIRPDSTVLFRSAFIEGGQGIFTAMAQIVGEELDVDPANFTVEGAPPGPDYLLTGGGRFTGGSMSVRMSYETMRKLGASARQMLMQAAATQFGVPVSELSTEPGRVVHSASGRTIPYGEIADAAAYLPVPADVVLRNPADFRWIGKPVARLDARDKSTGRAHYAIDLKVDGMLHAAVQHSP
;
A
#
# COMPACT_ATOMS: atom_id res chain seq x y z
N MET A 1 82.99 11.79 37.73
CA MET A 1 83.96 10.70 37.47
C MET A 1 83.25 9.65 36.63
N ASN A 2 83.70 9.51 35.39
CA ASN A 2 83.51 8.45 34.38
C ASN A 2 82.14 8.19 33.70
N ASP A 3 82.15 8.58 32.42
CA ASP A 3 81.48 8.05 31.22
C ASP A 3 81.74 6.54 31.00
N MET A 4 80.83 5.85 30.31
CA MET A 4 81.14 4.69 29.46
C MET A 4 80.01 4.44 28.44
N THR A 5 80.17 5.06 27.28
CA THR A 5 79.43 4.77 26.06
C THR A 5 79.90 3.43 25.45
N LEU A 6 78.97 2.71 24.79
CA LEU A 6 79.14 1.72 23.69
C LEU A 6 79.25 0.22 24.00
N LEU A 7 78.32 -0.54 23.38
CA LEU A 7 78.50 -1.76 22.54
C LEU A 7 77.08 -2.32 22.25
N ARG A 8 76.36 -1.89 21.20
CA ARG A 8 76.35 -2.40 19.81
C ARG A 8 76.58 -3.92 19.67
N ASP A 9 75.51 -4.66 19.32
CA ASP A 9 75.44 -5.60 18.17
C ASP A 9 73.99 -6.08 17.99
N ARG A 10 73.30 -5.69 16.91
CA ARG A 10 73.13 -6.39 15.60
C ARG A 10 71.98 -7.43 15.58
N LEU A 11 70.93 -7.06 14.82
CA LEU A 11 70.19 -7.84 13.81
C LEU A 11 69.92 -9.34 14.08
N SER A 12 68.65 -9.76 14.19
CA SER A 12 67.89 -10.39 13.08
C SER A 12 66.55 -11.00 13.53
N THR A 13 65.49 -10.63 12.81
CA THR A 13 64.47 -11.53 12.20
C THR A 13 63.81 -12.63 13.05
N GLY A 14 62.48 -12.63 13.08
CA GLY A 14 61.72 -13.84 13.42
C GLY A 14 60.29 -13.54 13.83
N SER A 15 59.36 -13.69 12.90
CA SER A 15 57.94 -13.86 13.14
C SER A 15 57.68 -15.09 14.01
N GLU A 16 56.97 -14.93 15.13
CA GLU A 16 56.29 -16.03 15.80
C GLU A 16 54.85 -15.60 16.15
N ASP A 17 53.94 -15.93 15.22
CA ASP A 17 52.50 -15.98 15.44
C ASP A 17 52.19 -17.12 16.43
N GLY A 18 52.05 -16.78 17.71
CA GLY A 18 51.36 -17.61 18.69
C GLY A 18 50.06 -16.93 19.11
N PRO A 19 48.94 -17.66 19.32
CA PRO A 19 47.74 -17.05 19.87
C PRO A 19 48.03 -16.52 21.28
N LEU A 20 47.84 -15.21 21.47
CA LEU A 20 48.01 -14.55 22.75
C LEU A 20 46.92 -15.03 23.73
N ASN A 21 47.34 -15.67 24.83
CA ASN A 21 46.41 -16.09 25.88
C ASN A 21 46.03 -14.89 26.76
N VAL A 22 44.97 -14.18 26.37
CA VAL A 22 44.46 -13.01 27.09
C VAL A 22 43.64 -13.47 28.30
N SER A 23 44.24 -13.46 29.49
CA SER A 23 43.46 -13.65 30.72
C SER A 23 42.58 -12.42 30.98
N ARG A 24 41.39 -12.63 31.56
CA ARG A 24 40.43 -11.58 31.94
C ARG A 24 41.06 -10.40 32.73
N ARG A 25 42.19 -10.62 33.38
CA ARG A 25 42.90 -9.62 34.19
C ARG A 25 43.76 -8.65 33.35
N GLY A 26 44.21 -9.07 32.17
CA GLY A 26 45.00 -8.21 31.26
C GLY A 26 44.16 -7.12 30.58
N PHE A 27 42.87 -7.39 30.34
CA PHE A 27 41.96 -6.45 29.68
C PHE A 27 41.57 -5.24 30.55
N LEU A 28 41.63 -5.37 31.89
CA LEU A 28 41.17 -4.33 32.82
C LEU A 28 42.28 -3.39 33.33
N GLY A 29 43.56 -3.64 33.02
CA GLY A 29 44.69 -2.89 33.58
C GLY A 29 45.14 -1.66 32.80
N GLY A 30 44.59 -1.42 31.60
CA GLY A 30 45.10 -0.39 30.68
C GLY A 30 44.10 0.72 30.38
N ALA A 31 43.44 1.29 31.38
CA ALA A 31 42.55 2.44 31.20
C ALA A 31 43.32 3.76 31.38
N ALA A 32 44.17 4.10 30.41
CA ALA A 32 44.58 5.47 30.15
C ALA A 32 44.08 5.84 28.74
N ALA A 33 43.09 6.73 28.73
CA ALA A 33 42.20 7.12 27.64
C ALA A 33 42.77 7.05 26.21
N LEU A 34 42.15 6.19 25.38
CA LEU A 34 42.01 6.41 23.94
C LEU A 34 40.52 6.63 23.66
N VAL A 35 40.14 7.90 23.44
CA VAL A 35 38.80 8.23 22.92
C VAL A 35 38.85 8.10 21.40
N LEU A 36 38.30 7.02 20.85
CA LEU A 36 37.97 6.94 19.43
C LEU A 36 36.62 7.64 19.22
N SER A 37 36.64 8.90 18.80
CA SER A 37 35.46 9.55 18.24
C SER A 37 35.24 9.04 16.81
N VAL A 38 34.25 8.20 16.59
CA VAL A 38 33.75 7.90 15.25
C VAL A 38 32.83 9.03 14.83
N THR A 39 33.32 9.97 14.03
CA THR A 39 32.44 10.87 13.28
C THR A 39 31.87 10.08 12.11
N VAL A 40 30.67 9.53 12.28
CA VAL A 40 29.86 9.12 11.12
C VAL A 40 29.50 10.42 10.41
N PRO A 41 29.93 10.66 9.15
CA PRO A 41 29.36 11.75 8.39
C PRO A 41 27.90 11.39 8.22
N VAL A 42 27.01 12.03 8.99
CA VAL A 42 25.60 12.13 8.62
C VAL A 42 25.53 13.11 7.46
N GLY A 43 26.20 12.75 6.35
CA GLY A 43 25.80 13.24 5.06
C GLY A 43 24.35 12.81 4.94
N ARG A 44 23.45 13.76 4.73
CA ARG A 44 22.13 13.44 4.21
C ARG A 44 22.41 12.60 2.98
N ALA A 45 22.21 11.28 3.06
CA ALA A 45 22.02 10.49 1.87
C ALA A 45 20.98 11.30 1.09
N ARG A 46 21.36 11.81 -0.08
CA ARG A 46 20.36 12.13 -1.09
C ARG A 46 19.77 10.78 -1.43
N ALA A 47 18.85 10.30 -0.59
CA ALA A 47 17.78 9.49 -1.07
C ALA A 47 17.28 10.27 -2.28
N GLN A 48 17.44 9.69 -3.47
CA GLN A 48 16.68 10.12 -4.63
C GLN A 48 15.27 10.32 -4.06
N ALA A 49 14.82 11.57 -3.94
CA ALA A 49 13.54 11.82 -3.31
C ALA A 49 12.55 10.96 -4.07
N ALA A 50 12.01 9.93 -3.42
CA ALA A 50 11.01 9.10 -4.05
C ALA A 50 9.97 10.06 -4.59
N ALA A 51 9.67 9.97 -5.89
CA ALA A 51 8.74 10.88 -6.53
C ALA A 51 7.49 10.97 -5.67
N ALA A 52 7.01 12.20 -5.42
CA ALA A 52 5.85 12.40 -4.58
C ALA A 52 4.69 11.56 -5.12
N VAL A 53 4.17 10.65 -4.29
CA VAL A 53 3.05 9.80 -4.67
C VAL A 53 1.81 10.68 -4.78
N ALA A 54 1.26 10.82 -5.98
CA ALA A 54 -0.03 11.44 -6.17
C ALA A 54 -1.12 10.53 -5.55
N PRO A 55 -1.89 10.99 -4.55
CA PRO A 55 -2.91 10.18 -3.91
C PRO A 55 -3.90 9.59 -4.91
N GLY A 56 -4.33 8.34 -4.70
CA GLY A 56 -5.30 7.68 -5.57
C GLY A 56 -4.80 7.20 -6.93
N THR A 57 -3.49 7.25 -7.19
CA THR A 57 -2.92 6.84 -8.49
C THR A 57 -2.31 5.43 -8.52
N ARG A 58 -1.86 4.90 -7.36
CA ARG A 58 -1.29 3.53 -7.30
C ARG A 58 -2.39 2.49 -7.18
N VAL A 59 -2.76 1.87 -8.31
CA VAL A 59 -3.83 0.86 -8.39
C VAL A 59 -3.70 -0.23 -7.31
N ASN A 60 -2.52 -0.83 -7.18
CA ASN A 60 -2.25 -1.91 -6.22
C ASN A 60 -2.32 -1.48 -4.74
N ALA A 61 -2.24 -0.18 -4.43
CA ALA A 61 -2.48 0.30 -3.07
C ALA A 61 -3.98 0.24 -2.70
N PHE A 62 -4.86 0.39 -3.69
CA PHE A 62 -6.30 0.44 -3.46
C PHE A 62 -7.01 -0.86 -3.81
N LEU A 63 -6.54 -1.58 -4.82
CA LEU A 63 -7.26 -2.70 -5.42
C LEU A 63 -6.42 -3.97 -5.41
N GLU A 64 -7.08 -5.05 -5.01
CA GLU A 64 -6.60 -6.41 -5.13
C GLU A 64 -7.73 -7.23 -5.75
N ILE A 65 -7.48 -7.78 -6.93
CA ILE A 65 -8.44 -8.65 -7.62
C ILE A 65 -7.98 -10.08 -7.36
N ARG A 66 -8.84 -10.87 -6.72
CA ARG A 66 -8.53 -12.24 -6.31
C ARG A 66 -8.75 -13.22 -7.46
N PRO A 67 -8.20 -14.46 -7.38
CA PRO A 67 -8.39 -15.47 -8.42
C PRO A 67 -9.86 -15.81 -8.72
N ASP A 68 -10.76 -15.66 -7.74
CA ASP A 68 -12.21 -15.83 -7.90
C ASP A 68 -12.92 -14.60 -8.51
N SER A 69 -12.16 -13.60 -8.96
CA SER A 69 -12.61 -12.31 -9.49
C SER A 69 -13.35 -11.40 -8.49
N THR A 70 -13.30 -11.71 -7.20
CA THR A 70 -13.73 -10.74 -6.17
C THR A 70 -12.69 -9.63 -6.02
N VAL A 71 -13.16 -8.43 -5.68
CA VAL A 71 -12.31 -7.23 -5.61
C VAL A 71 -12.24 -6.74 -4.16
N LEU A 72 -11.06 -6.73 -3.57
CA LEU A 72 -10.82 -6.01 -2.33
C LEU A 72 -10.46 -4.55 -2.65
N PHE A 73 -11.26 -3.63 -2.11
CA PHE A 73 -10.99 -2.20 -2.17
C PHE A 73 -10.58 -1.65 -0.80
N ARG A 74 -9.40 -1.05 -0.74
CA ARG A 74 -8.85 -0.39 0.45
C ARG A 74 -9.27 1.08 0.43
N SER A 75 -10.32 1.38 1.18
CA SER A 75 -10.91 2.70 1.26
C SER A 75 -10.08 3.67 2.10
N ALA A 76 -9.80 4.85 1.54
CA ALA A 76 -9.23 5.98 2.28
C ALA A 76 -10.21 6.57 3.32
N PHE A 77 -11.51 6.27 3.19
CA PHE A 77 -12.58 6.80 4.03
C PHE A 77 -13.02 5.78 5.06
N ILE A 78 -13.50 6.27 6.20
CA ILE A 78 -14.04 5.45 7.28
C ILE A 78 -15.55 5.36 7.10
N GLU A 79 -16.05 4.14 7.08
CA GLU A 79 -17.48 3.85 7.02
C GLU A 79 -18.07 3.82 8.44
N GLY A 80 -19.00 4.74 8.72
CA GLY A 80 -19.68 4.87 10.01
C GLY A 80 -21.20 4.72 9.94
N GLY A 81 -21.78 4.49 8.75
CA GLY A 81 -23.22 4.43 8.53
C GLY A 81 -23.65 5.11 7.23
N GLN A 82 -22.85 6.05 6.73
CA GLN A 82 -23.18 6.88 5.57
C GLN A 82 -23.16 6.14 4.23
N GLY A 83 -22.50 4.97 4.13
CA GLY A 83 -22.44 4.17 2.90
C GLY A 83 -21.32 4.57 1.94
N ILE A 84 -20.23 5.14 2.45
CA ILE A 84 -19.05 5.46 1.65
C ILE A 84 -18.40 4.22 1.04
N PHE A 85 -18.43 3.06 1.72
CA PHE A 85 -17.88 1.83 1.14
C PHE A 85 -18.65 1.41 -0.11
N THR A 86 -19.98 1.44 -0.05
CA THR A 86 -20.84 1.15 -1.21
C THR A 86 -20.64 2.19 -2.32
N ALA A 87 -20.57 3.48 -1.97
CA ALA A 87 -20.35 4.53 -2.96
C ALA A 87 -18.99 4.40 -3.68
N MET A 88 -17.91 4.07 -2.95
CA MET A 88 -16.60 3.84 -3.56
C MET A 88 -16.59 2.60 -4.45
N ALA A 89 -17.21 1.50 -4.01
CA ALA A 89 -17.35 0.29 -4.84
C ALA A 89 -18.16 0.57 -6.11
N GLN A 90 -19.22 1.39 -6.06
CA GLN A 90 -19.94 1.82 -7.26
C GLN A 90 -19.06 2.63 -8.21
N ILE A 91 -18.35 3.64 -7.69
CA ILE A 91 -17.55 4.56 -8.51
C ILE A 91 -16.39 3.81 -9.17
N VAL A 92 -15.66 3.00 -8.40
CA VAL A 92 -14.53 2.23 -8.91
C VAL A 92 -15.01 1.09 -9.78
N GLY A 93 -16.07 0.37 -9.39
CA GLY A 93 -16.66 -0.74 -10.15
C GLY A 93 -17.17 -0.32 -11.52
N GLU A 94 -17.76 0.87 -11.66
CA GLU A 94 -18.17 1.43 -12.96
C GLU A 94 -17.04 1.51 -13.97
N GLU A 95 -15.89 1.97 -13.49
CA GLU A 95 -14.73 2.13 -14.34
C GLU A 95 -13.90 0.84 -14.42
N LEU A 96 -13.90 -0.01 -13.40
CA LEU A 96 -13.28 -1.33 -13.50
C LEU A 96 -14.07 -2.28 -14.40
N ASP A 97 -15.36 -1.98 -14.61
CA ASP A 97 -16.37 -2.86 -15.15
C ASP A 97 -16.56 -4.12 -14.29
N VAL A 98 -16.92 -3.92 -13.02
CA VAL A 98 -17.19 -4.97 -12.04
C VAL A 98 -18.43 -4.59 -11.25
N ASP A 99 -19.34 -5.55 -11.07
CA ASP A 99 -20.50 -5.38 -10.20
C ASP A 99 -20.06 -4.99 -8.78
N PRO A 100 -20.57 -3.89 -8.20
CA PRO A 100 -20.28 -3.51 -6.82
C PRO A 100 -20.53 -4.63 -5.81
N ALA A 101 -21.44 -5.56 -6.08
CA ALA A 101 -21.68 -6.73 -5.24
C ALA A 101 -20.48 -7.67 -5.10
N ASN A 102 -19.53 -7.62 -6.05
CA ASN A 102 -18.29 -8.40 -6.01
C ASN A 102 -17.16 -7.71 -5.24
N PHE A 103 -17.42 -6.54 -4.65
CA PHE A 103 -16.44 -5.84 -3.83
C PHE A 103 -16.53 -6.24 -2.35
N THR A 104 -15.37 -6.49 -1.76
CA THR A 104 -15.14 -6.37 -0.32
C THR A 104 -14.43 -5.05 -0.06
N VAL A 105 -14.87 -4.28 0.93
CA VAL A 105 -14.25 -2.98 1.24
C VAL A 105 -13.73 -2.99 2.66
N GLU A 106 -12.47 -2.59 2.82
CA GLU A 106 -11.82 -2.43 4.12
C GLU A 106 -11.23 -1.03 4.28
N GLY A 107 -10.95 -0.64 5.52
CA GLY A 107 -10.18 0.58 5.79
C GLY A 107 -8.74 0.41 5.33
N ALA A 108 -8.24 1.34 4.53
CA ALA A 108 -6.86 1.33 4.07
C ALA A 108 -5.84 1.46 5.22
N PRO A 109 -4.61 0.95 5.07
CA PRO A 109 -3.50 1.26 5.97
C PRO A 109 -3.12 2.75 5.88
N PRO A 110 -2.40 3.31 6.87
CA PRO A 110 -1.87 4.67 6.77
C PRO A 110 -0.88 4.76 5.61
N GLY A 111 -0.88 5.87 4.87
CA GLY A 111 0.05 6.06 3.76
C GLY A 111 -0.32 7.24 2.85
N PRO A 112 0.63 7.71 2.03
CA PRO A 112 0.45 8.88 1.16
C PRO A 112 -0.62 8.65 0.07
N ASP A 113 -0.87 7.41 -0.33
CA ASP A 113 -1.88 7.08 -1.35
C ASP A 113 -3.29 7.52 -0.96
N TYR A 114 -3.59 7.46 0.33
CA TYR A 114 -4.95 7.60 0.85
C TYR A 114 -5.27 9.03 1.32
N LEU A 115 -4.40 10.01 1.02
CA LEU A 115 -4.57 11.41 1.39
C LEU A 115 -5.53 12.15 0.44
N LEU A 116 -6.74 11.61 0.26
CA LEU A 116 -7.73 12.06 -0.73
C LEU A 116 -8.55 13.29 -0.30
N THR A 117 -8.41 13.78 0.93
CA THR A 117 -9.18 14.92 1.43
C THR A 117 -8.26 16.07 1.82
N GLY A 118 -7.88 16.90 0.85
CA GLY A 118 -7.05 18.09 1.09
C GLY A 118 -5.68 17.77 1.71
N GLY A 119 -5.06 16.65 1.32
CA GLY A 119 -3.80 16.17 1.90
C GLY A 119 -3.97 15.38 3.20
N GLY A 120 -5.21 15.15 3.66
CA GLY A 120 -5.53 14.32 4.81
C GLY A 120 -6.29 13.05 4.44
N ARG A 121 -6.33 12.11 5.39
CA ARG A 121 -7.17 10.91 5.36
C ARG A 121 -8.20 10.99 6.48
N PHE A 122 -9.40 11.47 6.17
CA PHE A 122 -10.50 11.52 7.13
C PHE A 122 -11.86 11.45 6.42
N THR A 123 -12.92 11.27 7.21
CA THR A 123 -14.30 11.33 6.74
C THR A 123 -15.02 12.43 7.52
N GLY A 124 -15.46 13.46 6.82
CA GLY A 124 -16.09 14.63 7.43
C GLY A 124 -16.46 15.66 6.38
N GLY A 125 -17.28 16.64 6.77
CA GLY A 125 -17.70 17.77 5.92
C GLY A 125 -18.30 17.36 4.57
N SER A 126 -18.90 16.17 4.46
CA SER A 126 -19.42 15.59 3.22
C SER A 126 -18.40 15.60 2.06
N MET A 127 -17.11 15.46 2.36
CA MET A 127 -16.04 15.59 1.37
C MET A 127 -15.70 14.31 0.63
N SER A 128 -15.96 13.13 1.20
CA SER A 128 -15.41 11.86 0.66
C SER A 128 -15.67 11.68 -0.83
N VAL A 129 -16.93 11.61 -1.27
CA VAL A 129 -17.25 11.52 -2.71
C VAL A 129 -16.86 12.81 -3.45
N ARG A 130 -17.19 13.99 -2.90
CA ARG A 130 -16.99 15.27 -3.60
C ARG A 130 -15.53 15.54 -3.99
N MET A 131 -14.59 15.12 -3.15
CA MET A 131 -13.16 15.35 -3.35
C MET A 131 -12.47 14.22 -4.11
N SER A 132 -13.04 13.00 -4.11
CA SER A 132 -12.38 11.83 -4.71
C SER A 132 -13.09 11.22 -5.91
N TYR A 133 -14.26 11.73 -6.33
CA TYR A 133 -15.06 11.12 -7.40
C TYR A 133 -14.24 10.86 -8.67
N GLU A 134 -13.59 11.88 -9.21
CA GLU A 134 -12.78 11.75 -10.43
C GLU A 134 -11.55 10.85 -10.21
N THR A 135 -10.86 10.99 -9.08
CA THR A 135 -9.69 10.16 -8.73
C THR A 135 -10.05 8.68 -8.66
N MET A 136 -11.18 8.34 -8.03
CA MET A 136 -11.63 6.95 -7.91
C MET A 136 -12.14 6.40 -9.25
N ARG A 137 -12.73 7.24 -10.10
CA ARG A 137 -13.03 6.85 -11.49
C ARG A 137 -11.76 6.54 -12.28
N LYS A 138 -10.75 7.41 -12.21
CA LYS A 138 -9.45 7.18 -12.85
C LYS A 138 -8.76 5.92 -12.32
N LEU A 139 -8.85 5.66 -11.02
CA LEU A 139 -8.34 4.44 -10.41
C LEU A 139 -8.96 3.17 -11.04
N GLY A 140 -10.29 3.10 -11.14
CA GLY A 140 -10.98 1.97 -11.77
C GLY A 140 -10.64 1.83 -13.26
N ALA A 141 -10.59 2.93 -14.00
CA ALA A 141 -10.29 2.93 -15.43
C ALA A 141 -8.84 2.49 -15.70
N SER A 142 -7.90 2.90 -14.84
CA SER A 142 -6.50 2.47 -14.90
C SER A 142 -6.37 0.97 -14.69
N ALA A 143 -7.04 0.44 -13.67
CA ALA A 143 -7.07 -0.99 -13.40
C ALA A 143 -7.69 -1.77 -14.59
N ARG A 144 -8.81 -1.29 -15.16
CA ARG A 144 -9.42 -1.88 -16.37
C ARG A 144 -8.44 -1.92 -17.55
N GLN A 145 -7.72 -0.82 -17.80
CA GLN A 145 -6.76 -0.76 -18.90
C GLN A 145 -5.57 -1.71 -18.69
N MET A 146 -5.08 -1.83 -17.45
CA MET A 146 -4.03 -2.80 -17.11
C MET A 146 -4.50 -4.25 -17.35
N LEU A 147 -5.75 -4.58 -16.99
CA LEU A 147 -6.35 -5.89 -17.27
C LEU A 147 -6.49 -6.14 -18.77
N MET A 148 -6.98 -5.16 -19.55
CA MET A 148 -7.06 -5.29 -21.01
C MET A 148 -5.69 -5.52 -21.65
N GLN A 149 -4.64 -4.85 -21.15
CA GLN A 149 -3.27 -5.05 -21.63
C GLN A 149 -2.72 -6.44 -21.30
N ALA A 150 -3.00 -6.96 -20.11
CA ALA A 150 -2.65 -8.33 -19.73
C ALA A 150 -3.38 -9.36 -20.61
N ALA A 151 -4.68 -9.18 -20.82
CA ALA A 151 -5.48 -10.04 -21.70
C ALA A 151 -5.01 -9.99 -23.17
N ALA A 152 -4.67 -8.81 -23.69
CA ALA A 152 -4.11 -8.66 -25.03
C ALA A 152 -2.84 -9.47 -25.23
N THR A 153 -1.96 -9.43 -24.22
CA THR A 153 -0.72 -10.22 -24.20
C THR A 153 -1.01 -11.72 -24.22
N GLN A 154 -1.96 -12.18 -23.41
CA GLN A 154 -2.34 -13.59 -23.34
C GLN A 154 -3.05 -14.10 -24.60
N PHE A 155 -3.89 -13.26 -25.22
CA PHE A 155 -4.62 -13.60 -26.42
C PHE A 155 -3.81 -13.45 -27.71
N GLY A 156 -2.70 -12.71 -27.65
CA GLY A 156 -1.87 -12.38 -28.81
C GLY A 156 -2.55 -11.42 -29.78
N VAL A 157 -3.37 -10.49 -29.28
CA VAL A 157 -4.15 -9.54 -30.09
C VAL A 157 -3.95 -8.10 -29.61
N PRO A 158 -4.17 -7.08 -30.46
CA PRO A 158 -4.17 -5.68 -30.04
C PRO A 158 -5.23 -5.38 -28.96
N VAL A 159 -4.91 -4.51 -27.99
CA VAL A 159 -5.86 -4.05 -26.96
C VAL A 159 -7.11 -3.41 -27.57
N SER A 160 -6.99 -2.78 -28.73
CA SER A 160 -8.12 -2.17 -29.46
C SER A 160 -9.16 -3.17 -29.96
N GLU A 161 -8.83 -4.46 -30.02
CA GLU A 161 -9.76 -5.53 -30.38
C GLU A 161 -10.50 -6.10 -29.15
N LEU A 162 -10.14 -5.63 -27.95
CA LEU A 162 -10.72 -6.08 -26.69
C LEU A 162 -11.77 -5.11 -26.16
N SER A 163 -12.76 -5.67 -25.50
CA SER A 163 -13.75 -4.95 -24.70
C SER A 163 -13.88 -5.57 -23.32
N THR A 164 -14.69 -4.98 -22.46
CA THR A 164 -14.99 -5.54 -21.14
C THR A 164 -16.48 -5.79 -20.97
N GLU A 165 -16.77 -6.85 -20.22
CA GLU A 165 -18.05 -7.11 -19.59
C GLU A 165 -17.82 -7.23 -18.09
N PRO A 166 -18.86 -7.17 -17.24
CA PRO A 166 -18.68 -7.22 -15.80
C PRO A 166 -17.77 -8.39 -15.35
N GLY A 167 -16.59 -8.05 -14.82
CA GLY A 167 -15.60 -8.97 -14.29
C GLY A 167 -14.76 -9.75 -15.32
N ARG A 168 -14.79 -9.41 -16.62
CA ARG A 168 -14.05 -10.14 -17.66
C ARG A 168 -13.65 -9.27 -18.84
N VAL A 169 -12.56 -9.66 -19.51
CA VAL A 169 -12.17 -9.13 -20.82
C VAL A 169 -12.75 -10.02 -21.92
N VAL A 170 -13.23 -9.41 -23.00
CA VAL A 170 -13.87 -10.07 -24.14
C VAL A 170 -13.12 -9.73 -25.42
N HIS A 171 -12.86 -10.74 -26.24
CA HIS A 171 -12.35 -10.60 -27.59
C HIS A 171 -13.43 -11.05 -28.58
N SER A 172 -14.24 -10.11 -29.07
CA SER A 172 -15.44 -10.39 -29.86
C SER A 172 -15.13 -11.13 -31.16
N ALA A 173 -14.02 -10.83 -31.83
CA ALA A 173 -13.67 -11.44 -33.11
C ALA A 173 -13.43 -12.96 -33.03
N SER A 174 -12.95 -13.46 -31.88
CA SER A 174 -12.75 -14.90 -31.65
C SER A 174 -13.73 -15.53 -30.65
N GLY A 175 -14.63 -14.74 -30.06
CA GLY A 175 -15.51 -15.17 -28.96
C GLY A 175 -14.78 -15.60 -27.68
N ARG A 176 -13.49 -15.29 -27.52
CA ARG A 176 -12.72 -15.63 -26.32
C ARG A 176 -13.06 -14.66 -25.21
N THR A 177 -13.16 -15.16 -23.98
CA THR A 177 -13.31 -14.33 -22.78
C THR A 177 -12.33 -14.80 -21.73
N ILE A 178 -11.92 -13.89 -20.85
CA ILE A 178 -11.06 -14.21 -19.71
C ILE A 178 -11.52 -13.43 -18.47
N PRO A 179 -11.84 -14.10 -17.35
CA PRO A 179 -12.22 -13.42 -16.12
C PRO A 179 -11.03 -12.67 -15.54
N TYR A 180 -11.29 -11.57 -14.84
CA TYR A 180 -10.23 -10.73 -14.29
C TYR A 180 -9.32 -11.46 -13.32
N GLY A 181 -9.84 -12.41 -12.53
CA GLY A 181 -9.05 -13.19 -11.59
C GLY A 181 -7.92 -14.00 -12.24
N GLU A 182 -8.05 -14.39 -13.51
CA GLU A 182 -7.02 -15.13 -14.25
C GLU A 182 -5.87 -14.25 -14.75
N ILE A 183 -6.10 -12.94 -14.89
CA ILE A 183 -5.14 -11.96 -15.44
C ILE A 183 -4.70 -10.90 -14.45
N ALA A 184 -5.28 -10.88 -13.25
CA ALA A 184 -5.03 -9.88 -12.21
C ALA A 184 -3.54 -9.82 -11.83
N ASP A 185 -2.92 -10.98 -11.61
CA ASP A 185 -1.50 -11.07 -11.25
C ASP A 185 -0.61 -10.48 -12.34
N ALA A 186 -0.85 -10.84 -13.60
CA ALA A 186 -0.10 -10.29 -14.73
C ALA A 186 -0.32 -8.78 -14.87
N ALA A 187 -1.55 -8.31 -14.70
CA ALA A 187 -1.89 -6.89 -14.77
C ALA A 187 -1.22 -6.07 -13.66
N ALA A 188 -1.05 -6.62 -12.45
CA ALA A 188 -0.46 -5.93 -11.31
C ALA A 188 1.01 -5.52 -11.52
N TYR A 189 1.73 -6.18 -12.43
CA TYR A 189 3.11 -5.84 -12.79
C TYR A 189 3.24 -4.83 -13.93
N LEU A 190 2.13 -4.44 -14.56
CA LEU A 190 2.13 -3.44 -15.62
C LEU A 190 2.26 -2.03 -15.04
N PRO A 191 2.87 -1.08 -15.77
CA PRO A 191 2.86 0.31 -15.37
C PRO A 191 1.43 0.85 -15.35
N VAL A 192 1.11 1.66 -14.33
CA VAL A 192 -0.16 2.39 -14.30
C VAL A 192 -0.16 3.41 -15.45
N PRO A 193 -1.19 3.41 -16.32
CA PRO A 193 -1.28 4.39 -17.41
C PRO A 193 -1.33 5.82 -16.88
N ALA A 194 -0.62 6.74 -17.54
CA ALA A 194 -0.63 8.16 -17.16
C ALA A 194 -1.99 8.82 -17.44
N ASP A 195 -2.62 8.43 -18.55
CA ASP A 195 -3.93 8.90 -18.98
C ASP A 195 -4.85 7.71 -19.24
N VAL A 196 -6.11 7.88 -18.85
CA VAL A 196 -7.15 6.85 -19.00
C VAL A 196 -8.45 7.48 -19.47
N VAL A 197 -9.14 6.77 -20.37
CA VAL A 197 -10.46 7.19 -20.83
C VAL A 197 -11.50 6.72 -19.82
N LEU A 198 -12.22 7.68 -19.25
CA LEU A 198 -13.34 7.43 -18.35
C LEU A 198 -14.59 7.05 -19.15
N ARG A 199 -15.42 6.18 -18.58
CA ARG A 199 -16.71 5.80 -19.17
C ARG A 199 -17.61 7.04 -19.35
N ASN A 200 -18.41 7.08 -20.41
CA ASN A 200 -19.38 8.15 -20.56
C ASN A 200 -20.47 8.02 -19.48
N PRO A 201 -20.87 9.08 -18.78
CA PRO A 201 -21.99 9.03 -17.83
C PRO A 201 -23.30 8.46 -18.38
N ALA A 202 -23.53 8.56 -19.70
CA ALA A 202 -24.68 7.94 -20.36
C ALA A 202 -24.64 6.39 -20.32
N ASP A 203 -23.45 5.81 -20.22
CA ASP A 203 -23.22 4.36 -20.24
C ASP A 203 -23.07 3.76 -18.83
N PHE A 204 -23.36 4.54 -17.78
CA PHE A 204 -23.20 4.10 -16.40
C PHE A 204 -24.19 2.99 -16.04
N ARG A 205 -23.65 1.88 -15.52
CA ARG A 205 -24.40 0.71 -15.03
C ARG A 205 -24.76 0.83 -13.56
N TRP A 206 -23.90 1.43 -12.73
CA TRP A 206 -24.04 1.46 -11.28
C TRP A 206 -23.98 2.87 -10.69
N ILE A 207 -23.17 3.79 -11.22
CA ILE A 207 -23.15 5.18 -10.73
C ILE A 207 -24.51 5.83 -10.97
N GLY A 208 -25.08 6.41 -9.90
CA GLY A 208 -26.40 7.04 -9.95
C GLY A 208 -27.57 6.05 -9.99
N LYS A 209 -27.31 4.75 -9.84
CA LYS A 209 -28.33 3.69 -9.75
C LYS A 209 -28.43 3.17 -8.32
N PRO A 210 -29.62 2.72 -7.88
CA PRO A 210 -29.77 2.05 -6.60
C PRO A 210 -29.04 0.69 -6.63
N VAL A 211 -28.18 0.44 -5.64
CA VAL A 211 -27.52 -0.86 -5.42
C VAL A 211 -27.70 -1.30 -3.98
N ALA A 212 -27.57 -2.60 -3.72
CA ALA A 212 -27.55 -3.12 -2.37
C ALA A 212 -26.34 -2.60 -1.60
N ARG A 213 -26.54 -2.22 -0.33
CA ARG A 213 -25.44 -1.81 0.55
C ARG A 213 -24.61 -3.01 0.96
N LEU A 214 -23.30 -2.92 0.76
CA LEU A 214 -22.33 -3.99 1.08
C LEU A 214 -22.34 -4.36 2.57
N ASP A 215 -22.54 -3.37 3.44
CA ASP A 215 -22.37 -3.48 4.89
C ASP A 215 -23.69 -3.46 5.68
N ALA A 216 -24.83 -3.39 4.98
CA ALA A 216 -26.13 -3.21 5.64
C ALA A 216 -26.46 -4.37 6.58
N ARG A 217 -26.23 -5.62 6.15
CA ARG A 217 -26.54 -6.80 6.98
C ARG A 217 -25.72 -6.81 8.26
N ASP A 218 -24.42 -6.55 8.18
CA ASP A 218 -23.55 -6.58 9.36
C ASP A 218 -23.90 -5.47 10.35
N LYS A 219 -24.25 -4.29 9.87
CA LYS A 219 -24.71 -3.18 10.72
C LYS A 219 -26.06 -3.46 11.36
N SER A 220 -27.03 -3.93 10.60
CA SER A 220 -28.37 -4.24 11.12
C SER A 220 -28.40 -5.44 12.08
N THR A 221 -27.37 -6.28 12.07
CA THR A 221 -27.25 -7.44 12.97
C THR A 221 -26.27 -7.23 14.12
N GLY A 222 -25.64 -6.06 14.23
CA GLY A 222 -24.65 -5.76 15.27
C GLY A 222 -23.32 -6.50 15.12
N ARG A 223 -23.02 -7.02 13.93
CA ARG A 223 -21.73 -7.68 13.62
C ARG A 223 -20.63 -6.70 13.21
N ALA A 224 -21.00 -5.50 12.80
CA ALA A 224 -20.02 -4.47 12.48
C ALA A 224 -19.23 -4.09 13.74
N HIS A 225 -17.91 -4.13 13.66
CA HIS A 225 -17.02 -3.72 14.75
C HIS A 225 -16.68 -2.24 14.64
N TYR A 226 -16.97 -1.49 15.71
CA TYR A 226 -16.60 -0.11 15.89
C TYR A 226 -15.45 0.02 16.88
N ALA A 227 -14.81 1.19 16.93
CA ALA A 227 -13.69 1.43 17.84
C ALA A 227 -14.07 1.18 19.32
N ILE A 228 -15.33 1.41 19.69
CA ILE A 228 -15.85 1.14 21.04
C ILE A 228 -15.94 -0.36 21.39
N ASP A 229 -15.94 -1.23 20.37
CA ASP A 229 -16.04 -2.69 20.55
C ASP A 229 -14.68 -3.36 20.71
N LEU A 230 -13.59 -2.61 20.51
CA LEU A 230 -12.22 -3.13 20.63
C LEU A 230 -11.90 -3.47 22.09
N LYS A 231 -11.32 -4.64 22.32
CA LYS A 231 -10.85 -5.08 23.63
C LYS A 231 -9.35 -5.30 23.61
N VAL A 232 -8.66 -4.78 24.63
CA VAL A 232 -7.22 -5.00 24.86
C VAL A 232 -7.01 -5.51 26.29
N ASP A 233 -5.92 -6.25 26.51
CA ASP A 233 -5.60 -6.80 27.82
C ASP A 233 -5.43 -5.70 28.87
N GLY A 234 -6.11 -5.84 30.00
CA GLY A 234 -6.09 -4.85 31.09
C GLY A 234 -6.91 -3.58 30.84
N MET A 235 -7.75 -3.53 29.79
CA MET A 235 -8.57 -2.35 29.48
C MET A 235 -9.50 -1.98 30.65
N LEU A 236 -9.31 -0.75 31.16
CA LEU A 236 -10.20 -0.15 32.15
C LEU A 236 -11.34 0.60 31.43
N HIS A 237 -12.53 0.54 32.00
CA HIS A 237 -13.71 1.26 31.51
C HIS A 237 -14.01 2.45 32.43
N ALA A 238 -14.31 3.60 31.84
CA ALA A 238 -14.73 4.80 32.56
C ALA A 238 -16.06 5.31 31.97
N ALA A 239 -16.90 5.91 32.82
CA ALA A 239 -18.15 6.54 32.40
C ALA A 239 -18.24 7.95 33.03
N VAL A 240 -18.90 8.87 32.33
CA VAL A 240 -19.19 10.20 32.86
C VAL A 240 -20.30 10.09 33.90
N GLN A 241 -20.06 10.54 35.13
CA GLN A 241 -21.12 10.70 36.12
C GLN A 241 -21.90 11.97 35.80
N HIS A 242 -23.16 11.82 35.40
CA HIS A 242 -24.08 12.95 35.23
C HIS A 242 -24.66 13.36 36.59
N SER A 243 -24.94 14.66 36.80
CA SER A 243 -25.63 15.13 38.01
C SER A 243 -27.02 14.49 38.12
N PRO A 244 -27.51 14.21 39.36
CA PRO A 244 -28.84 13.66 39.59
C PRO A 244 -29.98 14.53 39.03
#